data_AF-A0A844M9G5-F1
#
_entry.id   AF-A0A844M9G5-F1
#
_cell.length_a   1.000
_cell.length_b   1.000
_cell.length_c   1.000
_cell.angle_alpha   90.00
_cell.angle_beta   90.00
_cell.angle_gamma   90.00
#
_symmetry.space_group_name_H-M   'P 1'
#
loop_
_entity.id
_entity.type
_entity.pdbx_description
1 polymer ?
#
loop_
_entity_poly.entity_id
_entity_poly.type
_entity_poly.pdbx_seq_one_letter_code
_entity_poly.pdbx_strand_id
1 'polypeptide(L)'
;MGGRSEKFANWAKFLLTNKQVLSAAQTLLISSTVVVGVIAIYKTLYPLEWAGFKPDSNKSVTTKETINSKDGKIIKLTETTEQFQSGKTFWDWLGLAGTLAIPIVLFQFQCREQRRSEERAALEREIAATHLREEALENYITRMSELLLDKQLKILTAEERDTVLDVARARTLSVLRRLERDGERKGSVIRFLIDVELANELNLGGANLGGVNLVRANLKTVKLAGANLKNANLSDANLESANLRAVKLAGANLKDANLKAAKLEGSFFDEETILPDGSKYQSLDQLAKFTNPDITS
;
A
#
# COMPACT_ATOMS: atom_id res chain seq x y z
N MET A 1 -29.28 -0.58 -33.33
CA MET A 1 -29.35 -1.62 -32.27
C MET A 1 -28.14 -2.53 -32.49
N GLY A 2 -27.18 -2.56 -31.56
CA GLY A 2 -25.93 -3.33 -31.72
C GLY A 2 -24.83 -2.90 -30.73
N GLY A 3 -24.78 -1.61 -30.40
CA GLY A 3 -23.65 -1.06 -29.64
C GLY A 3 -23.60 -1.36 -28.13
N ARG A 4 -24.65 -1.89 -27.48
CA ARG A 4 -24.59 -2.19 -26.03
C ARG A 4 -23.98 -3.56 -25.77
N SER A 5 -24.57 -4.64 -26.28
CA SER A 5 -24.08 -6.02 -26.09
C SER A 5 -22.64 -6.23 -26.61
N GLU A 6 -22.26 -5.54 -27.68
CA GLU A 6 -20.94 -5.63 -28.29
C GLU A 6 -19.85 -4.94 -27.45
N LYS A 7 -20.18 -3.83 -26.78
CA LYS A 7 -19.27 -3.17 -25.81
C LYS A 7 -19.03 -4.05 -24.58
N PHE A 8 -20.07 -4.71 -24.07
CA PHE A 8 -19.95 -5.68 -22.98
C PHE A 8 -19.01 -6.84 -23.33
N ALA A 9 -19.18 -7.44 -24.51
CA ALA A 9 -18.37 -8.57 -24.96
C ALA A 9 -16.89 -8.19 -25.13
N ASN A 10 -16.61 -7.00 -25.68
CA ASN A 10 -15.24 -6.50 -25.86
C ASN A 10 -14.55 -6.19 -24.52
N TRP A 11 -15.30 -5.66 -23.55
CA TRP A 11 -14.76 -5.36 -22.22
C TRP A 11 -14.40 -6.63 -21.44
N ALA A 12 -15.25 -7.66 -21.47
CA ALA A 12 -14.96 -8.95 -20.85
C ALA A 12 -13.72 -9.64 -21.46
N LYS A 13 -13.55 -9.53 -22.79
CA LYS A 13 -12.39 -10.08 -23.50
C LYS A 13 -11.07 -9.37 -23.15
N PHE A 14 -11.10 -8.05 -22.98
CA PHE A 14 -9.93 -7.27 -22.57
C PHE A 14 -9.41 -7.68 -21.18
N LEU A 15 -10.30 -7.89 -20.21
CA LEU A 15 -9.91 -8.30 -18.85
C LEU A 15 -9.26 -9.69 -18.81
N LEU A 16 -9.75 -10.62 -19.64
CA LEU A 16 -9.20 -11.98 -19.72
C LEU A 16 -7.81 -12.02 -20.38
N THR A 17 -7.55 -11.13 -21.35
CA THR A 17 -6.31 -11.14 -22.12
C THR A 17 -5.14 -10.52 -21.32
N ASN A 18 -5.42 -9.55 -20.44
CA ASN A 18 -4.37 -8.81 -19.73
C ASN A 18 -3.77 -9.58 -18.52
N LYS A 19 -4.43 -10.66 -18.07
CA LYS A 19 -3.93 -11.55 -16.99
C LYS A 19 -2.67 -12.34 -17.37
N GLN A 20 -2.37 -12.53 -18.67
CA GLN A 20 -1.26 -13.36 -19.16
C GLN A 20 0.09 -12.62 -19.26
N VAL A 21 0.10 -11.29 -19.33
CA VAL A 21 1.32 -10.51 -19.64
C VAL A 21 2.03 -9.99 -18.39
N LEU A 22 1.33 -9.82 -17.27
CA LEU A 22 1.89 -9.21 -16.05
C LEU A 22 2.68 -10.18 -15.17
N SER A 23 2.49 -11.50 -15.27
CA SER A 23 3.20 -12.48 -14.43
C SER A 23 4.60 -12.84 -14.92
N ALA A 24 4.94 -12.56 -16.20
CA ALA A 24 6.22 -12.95 -16.80
C ALA A 24 7.33 -11.88 -16.65
N ALA A 25 6.98 -10.63 -16.36
CA ALA A 25 7.93 -9.51 -16.39
C ALA A 25 8.66 -9.25 -15.05
N GLN A 26 8.17 -9.81 -13.92
CA GLN A 26 8.70 -9.48 -12.58
C GLN A 26 9.77 -10.46 -12.06
N THR A 27 10.06 -11.57 -12.75
CA THR A 27 10.91 -12.65 -12.22
C THR A 27 12.40 -12.58 -12.60
N LEU A 28 12.85 -11.58 -13.36
CA LEU A 28 14.20 -11.62 -13.98
C LEU A 28 15.25 -10.59 -13.50
N LEU A 29 14.98 -9.72 -12.51
CA LEU A 29 15.89 -8.58 -12.21
C LEU A 29 16.57 -8.55 -10.83
N ILE A 30 16.37 -9.51 -9.92
CA ILE A 30 16.79 -9.34 -8.51
C ILE A 30 18.02 -10.19 -8.08
N SER A 31 18.62 -11.03 -8.94
CA SER A 31 19.67 -11.97 -8.48
C SER A 31 21.13 -11.47 -8.53
N SER A 32 21.44 -10.29 -9.06
CA SER A 32 22.86 -9.91 -9.34
C SER A 32 23.54 -8.94 -8.37
N THR A 33 22.84 -8.24 -7.47
CA THR A 33 23.40 -7.07 -6.77
C THR A 33 23.84 -7.28 -5.31
N VAL A 34 23.65 -8.47 -4.73
CA VAL A 34 23.86 -8.66 -3.27
C VAL A 34 25.28 -9.07 -2.86
N VAL A 35 26.13 -9.54 -3.78
CA VAL A 35 27.44 -10.13 -3.42
C VAL A 35 28.56 -9.09 -3.26
N VAL A 36 28.48 -7.91 -3.88
CA VAL A 36 29.57 -6.91 -3.87
C VAL A 36 29.50 -5.95 -2.67
N GLY A 37 28.31 -5.68 -2.12
CA GLY A 37 28.12 -4.72 -1.02
C GLY A 37 28.65 -5.17 0.34
N VAL A 38 28.71 -6.48 0.59
CA VAL A 38 29.07 -7.04 1.91
C VAL A 38 30.58 -6.90 2.21
N ILE A 39 31.43 -6.90 1.18
CA ILE A 39 32.89 -6.80 1.36
C ILE A 39 33.32 -5.35 1.65
N ALA A 40 32.61 -4.35 1.10
CA ALA A 40 32.95 -2.94 1.28
C ALA A 40 32.59 -2.41 2.67
N ILE A 41 31.44 -2.80 3.23
CA ILE A 41 30.94 -2.31 4.52
C ILE A 41 31.78 -2.85 5.69
N TYR A 42 32.32 -4.07 5.56
CA TYR A 42 33.12 -4.70 6.62
C TYR A 42 34.46 -3.99 6.87
N LYS A 43 35.01 -3.30 5.86
CA LYS A 43 36.31 -2.61 5.95
C LYS A 43 36.22 -1.25 6.62
N THR A 44 35.05 -0.62 6.63
CA THR A 44 34.84 0.75 7.16
C THR A 44 34.39 0.80 8.62
N LEU A 45 33.77 -0.26 9.15
CA LEU A 45 33.18 -0.25 10.49
C LEU A 45 34.11 -0.72 11.62
N TYR A 46 35.27 -1.32 11.31
CA TYR A 46 36.20 -1.86 12.32
C TYR A 46 37.67 -1.50 12.03
N PRO A 47 38.15 -0.28 12.36
CA PRO A 47 39.58 -0.02 12.45
C PRO A 47 40.10 -0.63 13.77
N LEU A 48 40.51 -1.90 13.73
CA LEU A 48 41.18 -2.57 14.85
C LEU A 48 42.63 -2.09 14.95
N GLU A 49 42.94 -1.21 15.90
CA GLU A 49 44.32 -0.98 16.36
C GLU A 49 44.79 -2.21 17.15
N TRP A 50 45.34 -3.17 16.41
CA TRP A 50 45.86 -4.43 16.92
C TRP A 50 47.27 -4.23 17.50
N ALA A 51 47.39 -4.26 18.83
CA ALA A 51 48.68 -4.48 19.50
C ALA A 51 49.03 -5.97 19.42
N GLY A 52 49.84 -6.35 18.42
CA GLY A 52 50.18 -7.74 18.14
C GLY A 52 51.09 -8.42 19.18
N PHE A 53 51.10 -9.75 19.09
CA PHE A 53 51.90 -10.72 19.84
C PHE A 53 53.32 -10.23 20.19
N LYS A 54 53.49 -9.70 21.40
CA LYS A 54 54.79 -9.68 22.10
C LYS A 54 54.75 -10.70 23.24
N PRO A 55 55.82 -11.47 23.48
CA PRO A 55 55.94 -12.26 24.68
C PRO A 55 56.22 -11.31 25.85
N ASP A 56 55.23 -11.12 26.73
CA ASP A 56 55.45 -10.39 27.97
C ASP A 56 56.21 -11.31 28.95
N SER A 57 57.55 -11.21 28.94
CA SER A 57 58.34 -11.79 30.02
C SER A 57 58.22 -10.89 31.26
N ASN A 58 57.45 -11.29 32.26
CA ASN A 58 57.48 -10.62 33.56
C ASN A 58 58.78 -10.99 34.27
N LYS A 59 59.79 -10.11 34.18
CA LYS A 59 61.04 -10.24 34.94
C LYS A 59 60.81 -9.76 36.37
N SER A 60 60.70 -10.69 37.32
CA SER A 60 60.76 -10.34 38.74
C SER A 60 62.20 -10.44 39.23
N VAL A 61 62.82 -9.29 39.51
CA VAL A 61 64.14 -9.22 40.14
C VAL A 61 63.96 -9.33 41.64
N THR A 62 64.54 -10.34 42.27
CA THR A 62 64.55 -10.43 43.74
C THR A 62 65.97 -10.26 44.24
N THR A 63 66.22 -9.14 44.90
CA THR A 63 67.53 -8.82 45.50
C THR A 63 67.61 -9.45 46.89
N LYS A 64 68.57 -10.34 47.13
CA LYS A 64 68.86 -10.83 48.48
C LYS A 64 70.17 -10.21 48.96
N GLU A 65 70.14 -9.62 50.15
CA GLU A 65 71.33 -9.11 50.82
C GLU A 65 71.88 -10.21 51.73
N THR A 66 73.16 -10.55 51.60
CA THR A 66 73.83 -11.50 52.51
C THR A 66 75.10 -10.87 53.03
N ILE A 67 75.33 -10.99 54.35
CA ILE A 67 76.48 -10.42 55.04
C ILE A 67 77.60 -11.46 55.04
N ASN A 68 78.78 -11.09 54.55
CA ASN A 68 79.94 -11.99 54.54
C ASN A 68 80.60 -12.04 55.94
N SER A 69 80.72 -13.24 56.52
CA SER A 69 81.08 -13.46 57.93
C SER A 69 82.58 -13.31 58.26
N LYS A 70 83.40 -12.75 57.37
CA LYS A 70 84.84 -12.50 57.66
C LYS A 70 85.30 -11.05 57.58
N ASP A 71 84.60 -10.15 56.87
CA ASP A 71 84.98 -8.72 56.76
C ASP A 71 83.80 -7.74 56.87
N GLY A 72 82.60 -8.18 57.29
CA GLY A 72 81.47 -7.30 57.62
C GLY A 72 80.86 -6.49 56.47
N LYS A 73 81.32 -6.66 55.22
CA LYS A 73 80.74 -6.00 54.04
C LYS A 73 79.49 -6.73 53.52
N ILE A 74 78.47 -5.95 53.18
CA ILE A 74 77.22 -6.39 52.55
C ILE A 74 77.52 -6.75 51.08
N ILE A 75 77.19 -7.98 50.66
CA ILE A 75 77.23 -8.37 49.25
C ILE A 75 75.78 -8.47 48.76
N LYS A 76 75.44 -7.69 47.72
CA LYS A 76 74.14 -7.78 47.03
C LYS A 76 74.25 -8.85 45.96
N LEU A 77 73.48 -9.92 46.09
CA LEU A 77 73.32 -10.95 45.06
C LEU A 77 71.97 -10.75 44.38
N THR A 78 72.02 -10.43 43.09
CA THR A 78 70.85 -10.25 42.24
C THR A 78 70.66 -11.53 41.43
N GLU A 79 69.72 -12.38 41.85
CA GLU A 79 69.28 -13.51 41.01
C GLU A 79 68.09 -13.06 40.18
N THR A 80 68.22 -13.17 38.85
CA THR A 80 67.12 -12.93 37.91
C THR A 80 66.50 -14.27 37.57
N THR A 81 65.31 -14.57 38.09
CA THR A 81 64.56 -15.77 37.71
C THR A 81 63.53 -15.39 36.65
N GLU A 82 63.66 -15.95 35.45
CA GLU A 82 62.66 -15.76 34.38
C GLU A 82 61.54 -16.78 34.56
N GLN A 83 60.33 -16.34 34.92
CA GLN A 83 59.13 -17.18 34.87
C GLN A 83 58.34 -16.90 33.59
N PHE A 84 58.27 -17.89 32.71
CA PHE A 84 57.45 -17.85 31.51
C PHE A 84 56.00 -18.19 31.90
N GLN A 85 55.13 -17.18 31.96
CA GLN A 85 53.69 -17.42 31.97
C GLN A 85 53.16 -17.33 30.54
N SER A 86 52.66 -18.46 30.03
CA SER A 86 52.02 -18.55 28.71
C SER A 86 50.71 -17.77 28.72
N GLY A 87 50.69 -16.56 28.16
CA GLY A 87 49.44 -15.90 27.80
C GLY A 87 48.63 -16.73 26.80
N LYS A 88 47.29 -16.72 26.90
CA LYS A 88 46.41 -17.45 25.95
C LYS A 88 46.76 -17.04 24.52
N THR A 89 47.06 -18.01 23.68
CA THR A 89 47.55 -17.76 22.31
C THR A 89 46.42 -17.26 21.40
N PHE A 90 46.77 -16.72 20.24
CA PHE A 90 45.81 -16.39 19.17
C PHE A 90 44.80 -17.52 18.94
N TRP A 91 45.32 -18.74 18.93
CA TRP A 91 44.61 -19.96 18.61
C TRP A 91 43.61 -20.37 19.71
N ASP A 92 43.87 -20.00 20.98
CA ASP A 92 42.90 -20.13 22.08
C ASP A 92 41.69 -19.21 21.88
N TRP A 93 41.93 -17.97 21.44
CA TRP A 93 40.86 -17.01 21.13
C TRP A 93 40.14 -17.35 19.81
N LEU A 94 40.87 -17.89 18.83
CA LEU A 94 40.31 -18.36 17.56
C LEU A 94 39.40 -19.58 17.76
N GLY A 95 39.77 -20.51 18.65
CA GLY A 95 38.95 -21.66 19.03
C GLY A 95 37.65 -21.26 19.74
N LEU A 96 37.68 -20.20 20.56
CA LEU A 96 36.52 -19.69 21.30
C LEU A 96 35.60 -18.83 20.40
N ALA A 97 36.17 -18.07 19.47
CA ALA A 97 35.41 -17.34 18.46
C ALA A 97 34.68 -18.29 17.49
N GLY A 98 35.33 -19.39 17.08
CA GLY A 98 34.72 -20.41 16.22
C GLY A 98 33.50 -21.10 16.86
N THR A 99 33.56 -21.41 18.15
CA THR A 99 32.45 -22.08 18.86
C THR A 99 31.24 -21.17 19.10
N LEU A 100 31.45 -19.85 19.28
CA LEU A 100 30.36 -18.87 19.38
C LEU A 100 29.84 -18.44 18.00
N ALA A 101 30.67 -18.46 16.96
CA ALA A 101 30.26 -18.06 15.61
C ALA A 101 29.18 -18.97 15.02
N ILE A 102 29.24 -20.28 15.28
CA ILE A 102 28.25 -21.25 14.77
C ILE A 102 26.83 -20.96 15.28
N PRO A 103 26.55 -20.86 16.60
CA PRO A 103 25.23 -20.53 17.10
C PRO A 103 24.79 -19.11 16.72
N ILE A 104 25.72 -18.14 16.59
CA ILE A 104 25.39 -16.79 16.09
C ILE A 104 24.95 -16.85 14.63
N VAL A 105 25.67 -17.59 13.76
CA VAL A 105 25.31 -17.75 12.35
C VAL A 105 24.00 -18.53 12.20
N LEU A 106 23.79 -19.59 12.98
CA LEU A 106 22.53 -20.34 13.01
C LEU A 106 21.37 -19.47 13.50
N PHE A 107 21.56 -18.69 14.57
CA PHE A 107 20.55 -17.76 15.07
C PHE A 107 20.24 -16.66 14.05
N GLN A 108 21.27 -16.08 13.41
CA GLN A 108 21.08 -15.10 12.34
C GLN A 108 20.39 -15.71 11.11
N PHE A 109 20.73 -16.94 10.74
CA PHE A 109 20.09 -17.68 9.66
C PHE A 109 18.62 -17.95 9.98
N GLN A 110 18.33 -18.42 11.19
CA GLN A 110 16.98 -18.68 11.68
C GLN A 110 16.14 -17.39 11.77
N CYS A 111 16.70 -16.30 12.29
CA CYS A 111 16.05 -14.99 12.26
C CYS A 111 15.81 -14.49 10.83
N ARG A 112 16.72 -14.72 9.88
CA ARG A 112 16.52 -14.37 8.46
C ARG A 112 15.44 -15.21 7.78
N GLU A 113 15.38 -16.51 8.08
CA GLU A 113 14.32 -17.41 7.61
C GLU A 113 12.96 -16.95 8.11
N GLN A 114 12.87 -16.59 9.39
CA GLN A 114 11.63 -16.15 10.00
C GLN A 114 11.15 -14.81 9.45
N ARG A 115 12.04 -13.85 9.22
CA ARG A 115 11.68 -12.61 8.50
C ARG A 115 11.16 -12.88 7.09
N ARG A 116 11.81 -13.79 6.34
CA ARG A 116 11.34 -14.18 5.00
C ARG A 116 9.98 -14.88 5.02
N SER A 117 9.69 -15.71 6.03
CA SER A 117 8.39 -16.36 6.15
C SER A 117 7.30 -15.39 6.57
N GLU A 118 7.60 -14.44 7.45
CA GLU A 118 6.71 -13.35 7.84
C GLU A 118 6.40 -12.43 6.66
N GLU A 119 7.41 -12.05 5.87
CA GLU A 119 7.27 -11.27 4.63
C GLU A 119 6.42 -12.02 3.59
N ARG A 120 6.66 -13.32 3.38
CA ARG A 120 5.86 -14.15 2.47
C ARG A 120 4.43 -14.29 2.94
N ALA A 121 4.21 -14.56 4.23
CA ALA A 121 2.87 -14.67 4.79
C ALA A 121 2.11 -13.33 4.72
N ALA A 122 2.81 -12.20 4.89
CA ALA A 122 2.22 -10.87 4.70
C ALA A 122 1.82 -10.64 3.24
N LEU A 123 2.72 -10.95 2.30
CA LEU A 123 2.46 -10.84 0.86
C LEU A 123 1.31 -11.76 0.41
N GLU A 124 1.28 -13.01 0.87
CA GLU A 124 0.22 -13.97 0.57
C GLU A 124 -1.14 -13.50 1.09
N ARG A 125 -1.20 -12.90 2.29
CA ARG A 125 -2.43 -12.28 2.80
C ARG A 125 -2.88 -11.11 1.95
N GLU A 126 -1.94 -10.28 1.47
CA GLU A 126 -2.25 -9.17 0.58
C GLU A 126 -2.76 -9.65 -0.78
N ILE A 127 -2.13 -10.67 -1.36
CA ILE A 127 -2.56 -11.32 -2.61
C ILE A 127 -3.95 -11.97 -2.43
N ALA A 128 -4.18 -12.68 -1.33
CA ALA A 128 -5.48 -13.29 -1.06
C ALA A 128 -6.59 -12.23 -0.90
N ALA A 129 -6.31 -11.14 -0.17
CA ALA A 129 -7.26 -10.04 0.00
C ALA A 129 -7.58 -9.32 -1.32
N THR A 130 -6.59 -9.14 -2.20
CA THR A 130 -6.79 -8.56 -3.54
C THR A 130 -7.58 -9.51 -4.44
N HIS A 131 -7.26 -10.81 -4.43
CA HIS A 131 -8.01 -11.83 -5.16
C HIS A 131 -9.49 -11.86 -4.78
N LEU A 132 -9.81 -11.82 -3.48
CA LEU A 132 -11.20 -11.81 -3.01
C LEU A 132 -11.99 -10.59 -3.52
N ARG A 133 -11.33 -9.42 -3.62
CA ARG A 133 -11.96 -8.19 -4.15
C ARG A 133 -12.19 -8.28 -5.66
N GLU A 134 -11.25 -8.89 -6.39
CA GLU A 134 -11.38 -9.13 -7.83
C GLU A 134 -12.48 -10.13 -8.14
N GLU A 135 -12.55 -11.23 -7.41
CA GLU A 135 -13.62 -12.21 -7.55
C GLU A 135 -14.98 -11.57 -7.24
N ALA A 136 -15.08 -10.72 -6.22
CA ALA A 136 -16.31 -9.99 -5.91
C ALA A 136 -16.74 -9.06 -7.05
N LEU A 137 -15.79 -8.40 -7.71
CA LEU A 137 -16.04 -7.53 -8.86
C LEU A 137 -16.45 -8.33 -10.09
N GLU A 138 -15.71 -9.37 -10.45
CA GLU A 138 -16.02 -10.27 -11.57
C GLU A 138 -17.42 -10.88 -11.39
N ASN A 139 -17.71 -11.41 -10.20
CA ASN A 139 -19.01 -11.99 -9.87
C ASN A 139 -20.15 -10.96 -9.92
N TYR A 140 -19.90 -9.73 -9.44
CA TYR A 140 -20.86 -8.64 -9.59
C TYR A 140 -21.19 -8.37 -11.06
N ILE A 141 -20.16 -8.22 -11.89
CA ILE A 141 -20.33 -7.92 -13.31
C ILE A 141 -21.06 -9.05 -14.01
N THR A 142 -20.71 -10.31 -13.76
CA THR A 142 -21.40 -11.47 -14.34
C THR A 142 -22.87 -11.47 -13.95
N ARG A 143 -23.19 -11.33 -12.66
CA ARG A 143 -24.59 -11.31 -12.19
C ARG A 143 -25.39 -10.13 -12.70
N MET A 144 -24.76 -8.97 -12.86
CA MET A 144 -25.40 -7.81 -13.47
C MET A 144 -25.59 -8.03 -14.97
N SER A 145 -24.61 -8.60 -15.65
CA SER A 145 -24.72 -8.92 -17.08
C SER A 145 -25.84 -9.92 -17.34
N GLU A 146 -25.93 -11.00 -16.55
CA GLU A 146 -27.04 -11.96 -16.61
C GLU A 146 -28.39 -11.27 -16.39
N LEU A 147 -28.51 -10.49 -15.32
CA LEU A 147 -29.75 -9.77 -15.00
C LEU A 147 -30.20 -8.84 -16.14
N LEU A 148 -29.25 -8.22 -16.85
CA LEU A 148 -29.51 -7.20 -17.86
C LEU A 148 -29.66 -7.74 -19.29
N LEU A 149 -28.90 -8.79 -19.63
CA LEU A 149 -28.96 -9.45 -20.94
C LEU A 149 -30.18 -10.36 -21.06
N ASP A 150 -30.49 -11.12 -20.01
CA ASP A 150 -31.61 -12.06 -20.01
C ASP A 150 -32.95 -11.33 -20.02
N LYS A 151 -33.07 -10.26 -19.23
CA LYS A 151 -34.35 -9.58 -19.03
C LYS A 151 -34.63 -8.43 -19.99
N GLN A 152 -33.78 -8.16 -20.99
CA GLN A 152 -33.88 -7.06 -21.96
C GLN A 152 -34.74 -5.87 -21.46
N LEU A 153 -34.19 -5.04 -20.56
CA LEU A 153 -34.92 -3.99 -19.80
C LEU A 153 -35.90 -3.10 -20.59
N LYS A 154 -35.76 -3.01 -21.91
CA LYS A 154 -36.65 -2.25 -22.80
C LYS A 154 -37.96 -2.96 -23.16
N ILE A 155 -38.01 -4.29 -23.02
CA ILE A 155 -39.14 -5.14 -23.40
C ILE A 155 -40.02 -5.46 -22.17
N LEU A 156 -39.48 -5.28 -20.96
CA LEU A 156 -40.19 -5.50 -19.71
C LEU A 156 -41.34 -4.51 -19.51
N THR A 157 -42.39 -4.97 -18.83
CA THR A 157 -43.41 -4.09 -18.28
C THR A 157 -42.79 -3.14 -17.24
N ALA A 158 -43.48 -2.03 -16.93
CA ALA A 158 -42.97 -1.05 -15.97
C ALA A 158 -42.73 -1.66 -14.57
N GLU A 159 -43.62 -2.55 -14.13
CA GLU A 159 -43.53 -3.22 -12.83
C GLU A 159 -42.36 -4.21 -12.78
N GLU A 160 -42.20 -5.04 -13.81
CA GLU A 160 -41.06 -5.97 -13.89
C GLU A 160 -39.73 -5.24 -13.95
N ARG A 161 -39.67 -4.12 -14.69
CA ARG A 161 -38.46 -3.30 -14.78
C ARG A 161 -38.07 -2.74 -13.42
N ASP A 162 -39.04 -2.23 -12.64
CA ASP A 162 -38.77 -1.68 -11.31
C ASP A 162 -38.20 -2.74 -10.37
N THR A 163 -38.79 -3.95 -10.35
CA THR A 163 -38.27 -5.06 -9.54
C THR A 163 -36.84 -5.45 -9.94
N VAL A 164 -36.52 -5.44 -11.24
CA VAL A 164 -35.17 -5.74 -11.73
C VAL A 164 -34.18 -4.65 -11.33
N LEU A 165 -34.59 -3.38 -11.42
CA LEU A 165 -33.77 -2.24 -10.99
C LEU A 165 -33.54 -2.26 -9.48
N ASP A 166 -34.51 -2.68 -8.67
CA ASP A 166 -34.34 -2.85 -7.24
C ASP A 166 -33.35 -3.96 -6.89
N VAL A 167 -33.42 -5.10 -7.58
CA VAL A 167 -32.43 -6.18 -7.43
C VAL A 167 -31.03 -5.70 -7.85
N ALA A 168 -30.94 -5.00 -8.98
CA ALA A 168 -29.70 -4.41 -9.47
C ALA A 168 -29.11 -3.40 -8.48
N ARG A 169 -29.95 -2.55 -7.90
CA ARG A 169 -29.60 -1.57 -6.88
C ARG A 169 -29.08 -2.26 -5.63
N ALA A 170 -29.80 -3.24 -5.11
CA ALA A 170 -29.40 -3.98 -3.91
C ALA A 170 -28.05 -4.66 -4.09
N ARG A 171 -27.81 -5.30 -5.25
CA ARG A 171 -26.53 -5.93 -5.60
C ARG A 171 -25.40 -4.91 -5.67
N THR A 172 -25.64 -3.78 -6.34
CA THR A 172 -24.66 -2.70 -6.47
C THR A 172 -24.25 -2.16 -5.10
N LEU A 173 -25.22 -1.82 -4.25
CA LEU A 173 -24.94 -1.30 -2.90
C LEU A 173 -24.20 -2.32 -2.02
N SER A 174 -24.52 -3.62 -2.16
CA SER A 174 -23.83 -4.70 -1.46
C SER A 174 -22.35 -4.78 -1.86
N VAL A 175 -22.05 -4.72 -3.16
CA VAL A 175 -20.68 -4.79 -3.66
C VAL A 175 -19.89 -3.53 -3.29
N LEU A 176 -20.48 -2.34 -3.42
CA LEU A 176 -19.85 -1.10 -2.97
C LEU A 176 -19.51 -1.12 -1.47
N ARG A 177 -20.36 -1.75 -0.65
CA ARG A 177 -20.09 -1.94 0.79
C ARG A 177 -18.92 -2.89 1.03
N ARG A 178 -18.85 -4.01 0.30
CA ARG A 178 -17.75 -5.00 0.40
C ARG A 178 -16.40 -4.45 -0.06
N LEU A 179 -16.40 -3.48 -0.98
CA LEU A 179 -15.19 -2.83 -1.46
C LEU A 179 -14.63 -1.80 -0.47
N GLU A 180 -15.29 -1.53 0.67
CA GLU A 180 -14.82 -0.73 1.82
C GLU A 180 -13.95 0.51 1.50
N ARG A 181 -12.61 0.36 1.47
CA ARG A 181 -11.61 1.43 1.26
C ARG A 181 -11.07 1.51 -0.17
N ASP A 182 -11.50 0.61 -1.05
CA ASP A 182 -11.03 0.50 -2.41
C ASP A 182 -11.80 1.44 -3.35
N GLY A 183 -11.36 2.69 -3.37
CA GLY A 183 -11.95 3.72 -4.23
C GLY A 183 -11.87 3.40 -5.71
N GLU A 184 -10.78 2.76 -6.16
CA GLU A 184 -10.56 2.41 -7.56
C GLU A 184 -11.57 1.34 -8.03
N ARG A 185 -11.71 0.23 -7.30
CA ARG A 185 -12.67 -0.83 -7.66
C ARG A 185 -14.12 -0.34 -7.57
N LYS A 186 -14.45 0.52 -6.60
CA LYS A 186 -15.77 1.18 -6.54
C LYS A 186 -15.99 2.08 -7.76
N GLY A 187 -14.97 2.83 -8.17
CA GLY A 187 -14.98 3.62 -9.40
C GLY A 187 -15.25 2.76 -10.63
N SER A 188 -14.66 1.57 -10.73
CA SER A 188 -14.93 0.61 -11.81
C SER A 188 -16.38 0.13 -11.84
N VAL A 189 -16.99 -0.15 -10.68
CA VAL A 189 -18.42 -0.50 -10.59
C VAL A 189 -19.29 0.63 -11.11
N ILE A 190 -19.02 1.87 -10.71
CA ILE A 190 -19.81 3.02 -11.16
C ILE A 190 -19.58 3.31 -12.65
N ARG A 191 -18.34 3.23 -13.16
CA ARG A 191 -18.04 3.38 -14.59
C ARG A 191 -18.75 2.32 -15.42
N PHE A 192 -18.75 1.07 -14.96
CA PHE A 192 -19.55 0.03 -15.59
C PHE A 192 -21.02 0.43 -15.66
N LEU A 193 -21.63 0.92 -14.57
CA LEU A 193 -23.02 1.39 -14.59
C LEU A 193 -23.25 2.57 -15.55
N ILE A 194 -22.26 3.44 -15.74
CA ILE A 194 -22.31 4.54 -16.72
C ILE A 194 -22.26 3.98 -18.15
N ASP A 195 -21.31 3.10 -18.44
CA ASP A 195 -21.10 2.53 -19.78
C ASP A 195 -22.33 1.77 -20.29
N VAL A 196 -23.09 1.20 -19.36
CA VAL A 196 -24.30 0.43 -19.64
C VAL A 196 -25.57 1.29 -19.55
N GLU A 197 -25.41 2.61 -19.37
CA GLU A 197 -26.48 3.63 -19.28
C GLU A 197 -27.46 3.43 -18.10
N LEU A 198 -27.04 2.73 -17.03
CA LEU A 198 -27.87 2.44 -15.86
C LEU A 198 -27.64 3.36 -14.66
N ALA A 199 -26.55 4.13 -14.66
CA ALA A 199 -26.23 5.04 -13.57
C ALA A 199 -27.41 5.99 -13.22
N ASN A 200 -28.19 6.40 -14.22
CA ASN A 200 -29.30 7.33 -14.04
C ASN A 200 -30.61 6.65 -13.61
N GLU A 201 -30.76 5.35 -13.90
CA GLU A 201 -31.94 4.57 -13.51
C GLU A 201 -31.83 4.11 -12.05
N LEU A 202 -30.62 3.76 -11.63
CA LEU A 202 -30.36 3.26 -10.28
C LEU A 202 -30.27 4.41 -9.27
N ASN A 203 -31.07 4.31 -8.21
CA ASN A 203 -30.94 5.21 -7.07
C ASN A 203 -29.74 4.79 -6.20
N LEU A 204 -28.63 5.52 -6.32
CA LEU A 204 -27.41 5.32 -5.53
C LEU A 204 -27.36 6.22 -4.29
N GLY A 205 -28.50 6.75 -3.85
CA GLY A 205 -28.60 7.52 -2.62
C GLY A 205 -28.09 6.75 -1.40
N GLY A 206 -27.30 7.41 -0.56
CA GLY A 206 -26.66 6.82 0.61
C GLY A 206 -25.49 5.86 0.31
N ALA A 207 -25.10 5.68 -0.96
CA ALA A 207 -23.99 4.79 -1.31
C ALA A 207 -22.65 5.28 -0.73
N ASN A 208 -21.78 4.35 -0.34
CA ASN A 208 -20.43 4.65 0.11
C ASN A 208 -19.44 4.66 -1.07
N LEU A 209 -19.24 5.83 -1.66
CA LEU A 209 -18.35 6.12 -2.79
C LEU A 209 -17.12 6.92 -2.35
N GLY A 210 -16.68 6.78 -1.09
CA GLY A 210 -15.48 7.47 -0.61
C GLY A 210 -14.24 7.02 -1.40
N GLY A 211 -13.41 7.99 -1.82
CA GLY A 211 -12.16 7.78 -2.55
C GLY A 211 -12.32 7.35 -4.00
N VAL A 212 -13.55 7.35 -4.56
CA VAL A 212 -13.76 6.88 -5.93
C VAL A 212 -13.04 7.76 -6.93
N ASN A 213 -12.46 7.11 -7.95
CA ASN A 213 -11.96 7.79 -9.13
C ASN A 213 -13.06 7.75 -10.20
N LEU A 214 -13.60 8.91 -10.57
CA LEU A 214 -14.66 9.13 -11.55
C LEU A 214 -14.31 10.29 -12.49
N VAL A 215 -13.02 10.46 -12.77
CA VAL A 215 -12.52 11.45 -13.74
C VAL A 215 -13.25 11.28 -15.08
N ARG A 216 -13.78 12.38 -15.64
CA ARG A 216 -14.52 12.43 -16.92
C ARG A 216 -15.79 11.57 -16.96
N ALA A 217 -16.29 11.11 -15.82
CA ALA A 217 -17.48 10.28 -15.76
C ALA A 217 -18.73 11.08 -16.17
N ASN A 218 -19.60 10.47 -16.99
CA ASN A 218 -20.91 11.03 -17.29
C ASN A 218 -21.92 10.61 -16.22
N LEU A 219 -22.16 11.48 -15.25
CA LEU A 219 -23.08 11.32 -14.11
C LEU A 219 -24.28 12.26 -14.22
N LYS A 220 -24.61 12.71 -15.44
CA LYS A 220 -25.74 13.61 -15.70
C LYS A 220 -27.03 13.00 -15.18
N THR A 221 -27.80 13.73 -14.37
CA THR A 221 -29.07 13.29 -13.74
C THR A 221 -28.98 12.15 -12.73
N VAL A 222 -27.78 11.72 -12.32
CA VAL A 222 -27.61 10.63 -11.35
C VAL A 222 -28.29 10.94 -10.00
N LYS A 223 -28.83 9.91 -9.35
CA LYS A 223 -29.45 10.02 -8.02
C LYS A 223 -28.46 9.57 -6.94
N LEU A 224 -27.82 10.53 -6.27
CA LEU A 224 -26.78 10.29 -5.25
C LEU A 224 -27.11 10.91 -3.89
N ALA A 225 -28.36 11.33 -3.64
CA ALA A 225 -28.73 12.00 -2.40
C ALA A 225 -28.26 11.23 -1.14
N GLY A 226 -27.54 11.90 -0.23
CA GLY A 226 -26.99 11.32 0.99
C GLY A 226 -25.76 10.43 0.80
N ALA A 227 -25.26 10.25 -0.43
CA ALA A 227 -24.08 9.43 -0.69
C ALA A 227 -22.80 10.02 -0.05
N ASN A 228 -21.84 9.15 0.23
CA ASN A 228 -20.51 9.55 0.68
C ASN A 228 -19.55 9.59 -0.50
N LEU A 229 -19.11 10.76 -0.91
CA LEU A 229 -18.09 11.01 -1.95
C LEU A 229 -16.83 11.67 -1.36
N LYS A 230 -16.57 11.47 -0.06
CA LYS A 230 -15.36 11.98 0.60
C LYS A 230 -14.10 11.57 -0.17
N ASN A 231 -13.21 12.51 -0.45
CA ASN A 231 -11.97 12.30 -1.20
C ASN A 231 -12.16 11.71 -2.61
N ALA A 232 -13.36 11.81 -3.20
CA ALA A 232 -13.60 11.33 -4.57
C ALA A 232 -12.93 12.26 -5.59
N ASN A 233 -12.36 11.68 -6.64
CA ASN A 233 -11.89 12.43 -7.80
C ASN A 233 -12.98 12.46 -8.87
N LEU A 234 -13.64 13.60 -9.03
CA LEU A 234 -14.71 13.89 -9.98
C LEU A 234 -14.24 14.93 -11.02
N SER A 235 -12.93 15.10 -11.22
CA SER A 235 -12.43 16.08 -12.19
C SER A 235 -12.92 15.79 -13.62
N ASP A 236 -13.24 16.85 -14.36
CA ASP A 236 -13.91 16.79 -15.68
C ASP A 236 -15.26 16.02 -15.71
N ALA A 237 -15.84 15.63 -14.57
CA ALA A 237 -17.07 14.83 -14.57
C ALA A 237 -18.29 15.67 -14.97
N ASN A 238 -19.22 15.07 -15.71
CA ASN A 238 -20.50 15.70 -16.00
C ASN A 238 -21.52 15.35 -14.92
N LEU A 239 -21.81 16.29 -14.02
CA LEU A 239 -22.79 16.18 -12.94
C LEU A 239 -24.05 17.03 -13.19
N GLU A 240 -24.29 17.41 -14.46
CA GLU A 240 -25.42 18.25 -14.83
C GLU A 240 -26.74 17.65 -14.33
N SER A 241 -27.57 18.45 -13.66
CA SER A 241 -28.85 18.03 -13.09
C SER A 241 -28.78 16.85 -12.09
N ALA A 242 -27.60 16.48 -11.60
CA ALA A 242 -27.45 15.40 -10.63
C ALA A 242 -28.13 15.75 -9.30
N ASN A 243 -28.76 14.77 -8.65
CA ASN A 243 -29.27 14.93 -7.30
C ASN A 243 -28.18 14.58 -6.29
N LEU A 244 -27.52 15.62 -5.79
CA LEU A 244 -26.40 15.54 -4.85
C LEU A 244 -26.79 16.06 -3.45
N ARG A 245 -28.09 16.14 -3.11
CA ARG A 245 -28.56 16.62 -1.81
C ARG A 245 -27.95 15.84 -0.65
N ALA A 246 -27.55 16.52 0.41
CA ALA A 246 -26.94 15.90 1.60
C ALA A 246 -25.73 14.99 1.33
N VAL A 247 -25.05 15.14 0.19
CA VAL A 247 -23.86 14.35 -0.15
C VAL A 247 -22.67 14.84 0.66
N LYS A 248 -21.79 13.92 1.06
CA LYS A 248 -20.51 14.26 1.71
C LYS A 248 -19.42 14.40 0.63
N LEU A 249 -18.95 15.61 0.37
CA LEU A 249 -17.94 15.95 -0.64
C LEU A 249 -16.61 16.45 -0.04
N ALA A 250 -16.43 16.37 1.28
CA ALA A 250 -15.17 16.71 1.96
C ALA A 250 -13.94 16.11 1.24
N GLY A 251 -12.95 16.95 0.92
CA GLY A 251 -11.73 16.59 0.18
C GLY A 251 -11.94 16.11 -1.26
N ALA A 252 -13.14 16.21 -1.82
CA ALA A 252 -13.39 15.80 -3.20
C ALA A 252 -12.76 16.76 -4.21
N ASN A 253 -12.38 16.25 -5.38
CA ASN A 253 -11.89 17.06 -6.47
C ASN A 253 -12.97 17.21 -7.56
N LEU A 254 -13.57 18.39 -7.69
CA LEU A 254 -14.56 18.73 -8.71
C LEU A 254 -13.97 19.62 -9.83
N LYS A 255 -12.64 19.74 -9.93
CA LYS A 255 -11.99 20.59 -10.95
C LYS A 255 -12.53 20.28 -12.35
N ASP A 256 -12.93 21.31 -13.09
CA ASP A 256 -13.50 21.22 -14.43
C ASP A 256 -14.82 20.41 -14.53
N ALA A 257 -15.44 20.05 -13.40
CA ALA A 257 -16.71 19.31 -13.39
C ALA A 257 -17.89 20.22 -13.75
N ASN A 258 -18.82 19.70 -14.55
CA ASN A 258 -20.05 20.41 -14.89
C ASN A 258 -21.12 20.19 -13.81
N LEU A 259 -21.37 21.22 -12.98
CA LEU A 259 -22.40 21.20 -11.92
C LEU A 259 -23.70 21.91 -12.31
N LYS A 260 -23.91 22.26 -13.58
CA LYS A 260 -25.10 22.99 -14.02
C LYS A 260 -26.39 22.29 -13.59
N ALA A 261 -27.28 23.01 -12.92
CA ALA A 261 -28.54 22.52 -12.36
C ALA A 261 -28.41 21.36 -11.34
N ALA A 262 -27.20 21.06 -10.83
CA ALA A 262 -27.01 20.07 -9.78
C ALA A 262 -27.65 20.53 -8.46
N LYS A 263 -28.29 19.60 -7.77
CA LYS A 263 -28.99 19.85 -6.50
C LYS A 263 -28.04 19.56 -5.34
N LEU A 264 -27.47 20.61 -4.74
CA LEU A 264 -26.44 20.51 -3.69
C LEU A 264 -26.97 20.86 -2.29
N GLU A 265 -28.28 20.99 -2.10
CA GLU A 265 -28.87 21.41 -0.83
C GLU A 265 -28.45 20.46 0.32
N GLY A 266 -27.90 21.04 1.39
CA GLY A 266 -27.42 20.30 2.56
C GLY A 266 -26.16 19.46 2.35
N SER A 267 -25.49 19.58 1.20
CA SER A 267 -24.23 18.86 0.95
C SER A 267 -23.09 19.42 1.80
N PHE A 268 -22.15 18.56 2.17
CA PHE A 268 -21.04 18.89 3.06
C PHE A 268 -19.75 19.05 2.26
N PHE A 269 -19.16 20.23 2.33
CA PHE A 269 -17.87 20.60 1.74
C PHE A 269 -16.91 21.02 2.84
N ASP A 270 -15.61 20.92 2.60
CA ASP A 270 -14.56 21.41 3.49
C ASP A 270 -13.50 22.20 2.71
N GLU A 271 -12.53 22.78 3.42
CA GLU A 271 -11.46 23.61 2.83
C GLU A 271 -10.51 22.82 1.90
N GLU A 272 -10.57 21.49 1.91
CA GLU A 272 -9.81 20.63 0.99
C GLU A 272 -10.60 20.27 -0.27
N THR A 273 -11.87 20.63 -0.35
CA THR A 273 -12.70 20.37 -1.52
C THR A 273 -12.32 21.33 -2.65
N ILE A 274 -11.98 20.78 -3.82
CA ILE A 274 -11.63 21.56 -5.02
C ILE A 274 -12.90 21.78 -5.84
N LEU A 275 -13.20 23.04 -6.17
CA LEU A 275 -14.34 23.49 -6.96
C LEU A 275 -14.10 23.38 -8.47
N PRO A 276 -15.13 23.54 -9.32
CA PRO A 276 -14.99 23.45 -10.78
C PRO A 276 -13.96 24.40 -11.40
N ASP A 277 -13.76 25.60 -10.84
CA ASP A 277 -12.73 26.53 -11.30
C ASP A 277 -11.31 26.17 -10.81
N GLY A 278 -11.16 25.08 -10.06
CA GLY A 278 -9.91 24.63 -9.46
C GLY A 278 -9.56 25.31 -8.13
N SER A 279 -10.38 26.25 -7.64
CA SER A 279 -10.18 26.87 -6.33
C SER A 279 -10.61 25.93 -5.18
N LYS A 280 -10.11 26.18 -3.97
CA LYS A 280 -10.60 25.49 -2.77
C LYS A 280 -11.91 26.10 -2.29
N TYR A 281 -12.81 25.27 -1.77
CA TYR A 281 -14.08 25.74 -1.21
C TYR A 281 -13.86 26.65 0.00
N GLN A 282 -14.51 27.82 -0.01
CA GLN A 282 -14.50 28.77 1.10
C GLN A 282 -15.92 29.14 1.56
N SER A 283 -16.89 29.24 0.64
CA SER A 283 -18.26 29.60 0.98
C SER A 283 -19.31 29.04 0.00
N LEU A 284 -20.57 28.99 0.45
CA LEU A 284 -21.71 28.55 -0.36
C LEU A 284 -21.97 29.47 -1.57
N ASP A 285 -21.68 30.76 -1.46
CA ASP A 285 -21.88 31.74 -2.55
C ASP A 285 -20.97 31.45 -3.75
N GLN A 286 -19.77 30.91 -3.52
CA GLN A 286 -18.88 30.45 -4.59
C GLN A 286 -19.51 29.27 -5.33
N LEU A 287 -20.11 28.34 -4.59
CA LEU A 287 -20.71 27.12 -5.13
C LEU A 287 -21.95 27.42 -5.99
N ALA A 288 -22.77 28.40 -5.59
CA ALA A 288 -23.99 28.79 -6.28
C ALA A 288 -23.76 29.20 -7.75
N LYS A 289 -22.59 29.76 -8.06
CA LYS A 289 -22.20 30.18 -9.41
C LYS A 289 -22.09 29.02 -10.39
N PHE A 290 -21.78 27.81 -9.90
CA PHE A 290 -21.61 26.63 -10.73
C PHE A 290 -22.91 25.84 -10.93
N THR A 291 -23.89 26.00 -10.05
CA THR A 291 -25.17 25.28 -10.12
C THR A 291 -26.25 26.07 -10.86
N ASN A 292 -26.25 27.40 -10.76
CA ASN A 292 -27.22 28.24 -11.44
C ASN A 292 -26.53 29.31 -12.30
N PRO A 293 -26.37 29.08 -13.62
CA PRO A 293 -25.71 30.03 -14.50
C PRO A 293 -26.48 31.36 -14.67
N ASP A 294 -27.76 31.41 -14.28
CA ASP A 294 -28.60 32.61 -14.43
C ASP A 294 -28.43 33.61 -13.26
N ILE A 295 -27.63 33.28 -12.23
CA ILE A 295 -27.29 34.20 -11.13
C ILE A 295 -26.14 35.15 -11.51
N THR A 296 -25.43 34.85 -12.61
CA THR A 296 -24.38 35.71 -13.14
C THR A 296 -24.86 36.49 -14.36
N SER A 297 -25.76 37.45 -14.14
CA SER A 297 -26.06 38.54 -15.07
C SER A 297 -26.46 39.80 -14.32
#